data_AF-A0A336L5Y6-F1
#
_entry.id   AF-A0A336L5Y6-F1
#
_cell.length_a   1.000
_cell.length_b   1.000
_cell.length_c   1.000
_cell.angle_alpha   90.00
_cell.angle_beta   90.00
_cell.angle_gamma   90.00
#
_symmetry.space_group_name_H-M   'P 1'
#
loop_
_entity.id
_entity.type
_entity.pdbx_description
1 polymer ?
#
loop_
_entity_poly.entity_id
_entity_poly.type
_entity_poly.pdbx_seq_one_letter_code
_entity_poly.pdbx_strand_id
1 'polypeptide(L)'
;IQLNHCLDYTKGVLQTIGFKEFIPYLEKYSKDEDQRIIEFLKTPNANQGEIPYSLKLLNSCLDELKLVTRRYSKKQVKWIKNRFLVNLSRQIPPIYSLDTSQPQNWNELVKNPAETILNAYINDEPMNFKPLEKIKDPRQEMSEDTSHFCEICERLFIGDFQYQLHIKGNKHKKVLASKRKKEKKNLVKNE
;
A
#
# COMPACT_ATOMS: atom_id res chain seq x y z
N ILE A 1 6.26 -33.80 19.28
CA ILE A 1 6.59 -32.39 19.02
C ILE A 1 5.30 -31.59 19.17
N GLN A 2 5.13 -30.92 20.31
CA GLN A 2 3.96 -30.06 20.57
C GLN A 2 4.05 -28.83 19.66
N LEU A 3 3.26 -28.79 18.59
CA LEU A 3 3.06 -27.60 17.75
C LEU A 3 2.10 -26.64 18.46
N ASN A 4 2.50 -26.08 19.59
CA ASN A 4 1.82 -24.95 20.24
C ASN A 4 2.42 -23.62 19.76
N HIS A 5 2.62 -23.47 18.45
CA HIS A 5 2.98 -22.18 17.88
C HIS A 5 1.72 -21.59 17.23
N CYS A 6 1.14 -20.58 17.87
CA CYS A 6 0.21 -19.67 17.20
C CYS A 6 0.90 -19.18 15.92
N LEU A 7 0.26 -19.40 14.77
CA LEU A 7 0.84 -19.09 13.47
C LEU A 7 1.09 -17.58 13.37
N ASP A 8 2.36 -17.20 13.18
CA ASP A 8 2.75 -15.80 13.05
C ASP A 8 2.77 -15.38 11.57
N TYR A 9 1.67 -14.78 11.12
CA TYR A 9 1.50 -14.28 9.75
C TYR A 9 2.38 -13.07 9.41
N THR A 10 3.23 -12.63 10.35
CA THR A 10 4.22 -11.57 10.12
C THR A 10 5.60 -12.10 9.77
N LYS A 11 5.80 -13.42 9.61
CA LYS A 11 7.11 -14.02 9.34
C LYS A 11 7.11 -15.02 8.19
N GLY A 12 8.21 -15.02 7.43
CA GLY A 12 8.50 -16.02 6.40
C GLY A 12 7.40 -16.15 5.34
N VAL A 13 7.17 -17.39 4.89
CA VAL A 13 6.19 -17.70 3.84
C VAL A 13 4.75 -17.30 4.21
N LEU A 14 4.44 -17.20 5.50
CA LEU A 14 3.10 -16.82 5.97
C LEU A 14 2.77 -15.34 5.74
N GLN A 15 3.76 -14.51 5.36
CA GLN A 15 3.53 -13.12 4.95
C GLN A 15 2.93 -13.00 3.54
N THR A 16 2.96 -14.07 2.74
CA THR A 16 2.49 -14.08 1.34
C THR A 16 1.04 -13.62 1.23
N ILE A 17 0.73 -12.98 0.10
CA ILE A 17 -0.64 -12.56 -0.25
C ILE A 17 -1.30 -13.77 -0.89
N GLY A 18 -2.45 -14.21 -0.35
CA GLY A 18 -3.21 -15.34 -0.90
C GLY A 18 -3.48 -16.47 0.09
N PHE A 19 -2.73 -16.58 1.17
CA PHE A 19 -2.97 -17.60 2.20
C PHE A 19 -3.69 -17.03 3.43
N LYS A 20 -3.07 -16.04 4.08
CA LYS A 20 -3.57 -15.45 5.33
C LYS A 20 -4.97 -14.83 5.20
N GLU A 21 -5.32 -14.32 4.02
CA GLU A 21 -6.64 -13.75 3.75
C GLU A 21 -7.77 -14.80 3.82
N PHE A 22 -7.46 -16.08 3.62
CA PHE A 22 -8.43 -17.19 3.66
C PHE A 22 -8.48 -17.92 5.00
N ILE A 23 -7.63 -17.56 5.96
CA ILE A 23 -7.61 -18.19 7.29
C ILE A 23 -8.99 -18.21 7.96
N PRO A 24 -9.80 -17.13 7.93
CA PRO A 24 -11.14 -17.16 8.53
C PRO A 24 -12.05 -18.26 7.94
N TYR A 25 -11.88 -18.57 6.66
CA TYR A 25 -12.61 -19.64 5.99
C TYR A 25 -12.02 -21.02 6.32
N LEU A 26 -10.70 -21.15 6.19
CA LEU A 26 -9.96 -22.41 6.38
C LEU A 26 -10.03 -22.94 7.82
N GLU A 27 -10.12 -22.06 8.82
CA GLU A 27 -10.27 -22.45 10.22
C GLU A 27 -11.70 -22.91 10.55
N LYS A 28 -12.69 -22.49 9.77
CA LYS A 28 -14.12 -22.71 10.06
C LYS A 28 -14.74 -23.84 9.26
N TYR A 29 -14.27 -24.07 8.03
CA TYR A 29 -14.91 -24.97 7.08
C TYR A 29 -13.97 -26.07 6.59
N SER A 30 -14.53 -27.27 6.42
CA SER A 30 -13.83 -28.43 5.88
C SER A 30 -14.11 -28.61 4.38
N LYS A 31 -13.44 -29.58 3.78
CA LYS A 31 -13.64 -29.98 2.37
C LYS A 31 -15.08 -30.34 2.03
N ASP A 32 -15.87 -30.83 2.99
CA ASP A 32 -17.27 -31.17 2.76
C ASP A 32 -18.11 -29.92 2.47
N GLU A 33 -17.76 -28.80 3.09
CA GLU A 33 -18.42 -27.53 2.82
C GLU A 33 -17.99 -26.95 1.46
N ASP A 34 -16.73 -27.14 1.06
CA ASP A 34 -16.27 -26.77 -0.29
C ASP A 34 -17.12 -27.47 -1.36
N GLN A 35 -17.40 -28.76 -1.17
CA GLN A 35 -18.23 -29.55 -2.09
C GLN A 35 -19.67 -29.02 -2.18
N ARG A 36 -20.27 -28.63 -1.03
CA ARG A 36 -21.60 -27.99 -1.00
C ARG A 36 -21.63 -26.66 -1.74
N ILE A 37 -20.58 -25.84 -1.59
CA ILE A 37 -20.46 -24.59 -2.35
C ILE A 37 -20.38 -24.88 -3.85
N ILE A 38 -19.58 -25.87 -4.26
CA ILE A 38 -19.46 -26.25 -5.67
C ILE A 38 -20.81 -26.72 -6.24
N GLU A 39 -21.55 -27.54 -5.51
CA GLU A 39 -22.88 -28.01 -5.91
C GLU A 39 -23.88 -26.85 -6.02
N PHE A 40 -23.88 -25.95 -5.04
CA PHE A 40 -24.69 -24.73 -5.08
C PHE A 40 -24.37 -23.89 -6.33
N LEU A 41 -23.10 -23.63 -6.63
CA LEU A 41 -22.68 -22.83 -7.79
C LEU A 41 -23.01 -23.48 -9.14
N LYS A 42 -23.08 -24.81 -9.22
CA LYS A 42 -23.44 -25.55 -10.43
C LYS A 42 -24.96 -25.60 -10.68
N THR A 43 -25.77 -25.32 -9.68
CA THR A 43 -27.24 -25.41 -9.80
C THR A 43 -27.77 -24.25 -10.65
N PRO A 44 -28.49 -24.52 -11.76
CA PRO A 44 -29.13 -23.46 -12.53
C PRO A 44 -30.19 -22.79 -11.64
N ASN A 45 -30.09 -21.47 -11.45
CA ASN A 45 -30.84 -20.64 -10.49
C ASN A 45 -30.27 -20.52 -9.06
N ALA A 46 -29.00 -20.84 -8.82
CA ALA A 46 -28.31 -20.55 -7.55
C ALA A 46 -28.50 -19.10 -7.04
N ASN A 47 -28.71 -18.15 -7.96
CA ASN A 47 -28.95 -16.73 -7.65
C ASN A 47 -30.34 -16.41 -7.06
N GLN A 48 -31.28 -17.36 -7.03
CA GLN A 48 -32.64 -17.17 -6.48
C GLN A 48 -32.79 -17.73 -5.05
N GLY A 49 -31.87 -18.58 -4.60
CA GLY A 49 -31.85 -19.13 -3.24
C GLY A 49 -31.06 -18.26 -2.26
N GLU A 50 -31.17 -18.55 -0.96
CA GLU A 50 -30.34 -17.91 0.05
C GLU A 50 -28.88 -18.36 -0.10
N ILE A 51 -27.96 -17.39 -0.29
CA ILE A 51 -26.53 -17.67 -0.44
C ILE A 51 -25.99 -18.26 0.88
N PRO A 52 -25.35 -19.46 0.84
CA PRO A 52 -24.75 -20.08 2.02
C PRO A 52 -23.77 -19.13 2.73
N TYR A 53 -23.78 -19.14 4.06
CA TYR A 53 -22.86 -18.30 4.83
C TYR A 53 -21.38 -18.64 4.54
N SER A 54 -21.07 -19.91 4.29
CA SER A 54 -19.73 -20.37 3.89
C SER A 54 -19.27 -19.69 2.60
N LEU A 55 -20.13 -19.61 1.58
CA LEU A 55 -19.86 -18.87 0.34
C LEU A 55 -19.73 -17.36 0.57
N LYS A 56 -20.56 -16.76 1.45
CA LYS A 56 -20.41 -15.34 1.84
C LYS A 56 -19.04 -15.07 2.46
N LEU A 57 -18.60 -15.93 3.38
CA LEU A 57 -17.29 -15.81 4.03
C LEU A 57 -16.14 -15.99 3.02
N LEU A 58 -16.24 -16.98 2.14
CA LEU A 58 -15.26 -17.22 1.08
C LEU A 58 -15.12 -16.00 0.15
N ASN A 59 -16.24 -15.40 -0.25
CA ASN A 59 -16.25 -14.16 -1.05
C ASN A 59 -15.60 -12.99 -0.30
N SER A 60 -15.85 -12.84 1.00
CA SER A 60 -15.17 -11.84 1.83
C SER A 60 -13.65 -12.05 1.84
N CYS A 61 -13.18 -13.30 1.93
CA CYS A 61 -11.74 -13.62 1.86
C CYS A 61 -11.16 -13.28 0.48
N LEU A 62 -11.89 -13.57 -0.60
CA LEU A 62 -11.51 -13.20 -1.97
C LEU A 62 -11.40 -11.68 -2.15
N ASP A 63 -12.32 -10.91 -1.56
CA ASP A 63 -12.29 -9.46 -1.64
C ASP A 63 -11.12 -8.85 -0.85
N GLU A 64 -10.78 -9.43 0.31
CA GLU A 64 -9.57 -9.07 1.05
C GLU A 64 -8.30 -9.40 0.26
N LEU A 65 -8.22 -10.58 -0.38
CA LEU A 65 -7.12 -10.93 -1.28
C LEU A 65 -6.95 -9.88 -2.39
N LYS A 66 -8.03 -9.53 -3.09
CA LYS A 66 -8.00 -8.52 -4.15
C LYS A 66 -7.58 -7.15 -3.59
N LEU A 67 -8.07 -6.78 -2.41
CA LEU A 67 -7.75 -5.51 -1.76
C LEU A 67 -6.26 -5.42 -1.40
N VAL A 68 -5.72 -6.45 -0.76
CA VAL A 68 -4.31 -6.52 -0.35
C VAL A 68 -3.41 -6.52 -1.59
N THR A 69 -3.78 -7.24 -2.65
CA THR A 69 -3.07 -7.23 -3.94
C THR A 69 -3.02 -5.81 -4.53
N ARG A 70 -4.15 -5.10 -4.63
CA ARG A 70 -4.18 -3.71 -5.11
C ARG A 70 -3.33 -2.78 -4.25
N ARG A 71 -3.39 -2.92 -2.92
CA ARG A 71 -2.55 -2.15 -1.99
C ARG A 71 -1.07 -2.44 -2.21
N TYR A 72 -0.71 -3.69 -2.45
CA TYR A 72 0.67 -4.10 -2.71
C TYR A 72 1.18 -3.49 -4.02
N SER A 73 0.45 -3.58 -5.13
CA SER A 73 0.83 -2.94 -6.39
C SER A 73 1.05 -1.43 -6.23
N LYS A 74 0.15 -0.74 -5.50
CA LYS A 74 0.33 0.69 -5.18
C LYS A 74 1.57 0.96 -4.34
N LYS A 75 1.87 0.10 -3.35
CA LYS A 75 3.09 0.20 -2.54
C LYS A 75 4.35 -0.02 -3.39
N GLN A 76 4.34 -0.98 -4.33
CA GLN A 76 5.46 -1.20 -5.23
C GLN A 76 5.74 0.02 -6.11
N VAL A 77 4.71 0.57 -6.77
CA VAL A 77 4.86 1.79 -7.58
C VAL A 77 5.40 2.95 -6.74
N LYS A 78 4.86 3.16 -5.55
CA LYS A 78 5.34 4.19 -4.62
C LYS A 78 6.80 3.96 -4.22
N TRP A 79 7.16 2.72 -3.90
CA TRP A 79 8.52 2.36 -3.53
C TRP A 79 9.51 2.54 -4.67
N ILE A 80 9.16 2.12 -5.90
CA ILE A 80 10.00 2.31 -7.10
C ILE A 80 10.23 3.81 -7.32
N LYS A 81 9.16 4.62 -7.35
CA LYS A 81 9.27 6.08 -7.52
C LYS A 81 10.16 6.70 -6.44
N ASN A 82 9.89 6.41 -5.17
CA ASN A 82 10.63 7.01 -4.06
C ASN A 82 12.08 6.55 -3.99
N ARG A 83 12.35 5.28 -4.30
CA ARG A 83 13.70 4.72 -4.21
C ARG A 83 14.58 5.14 -5.37
N PHE A 84 14.04 5.19 -6.58
CA PHE A 84 14.83 5.40 -7.79
C PHE A 84 14.75 6.82 -8.38
N LEU A 85 13.61 7.51 -8.24
CA LEU A 85 13.43 8.84 -8.85
C LEU A 85 13.58 9.98 -7.85
N VAL A 86 13.25 9.74 -6.58
CA VAL A 86 13.21 10.80 -5.56
C VAL A 86 14.53 10.89 -4.78
N ASN A 87 15.18 9.77 -4.46
CA ASN A 87 16.39 9.78 -3.65
C ASN A 87 17.64 10.13 -4.50
N LEU A 88 17.98 11.42 -4.56
CA LEU A 88 19.06 11.96 -5.39
C LEU A 88 20.47 11.64 -4.87
N SER A 89 20.62 11.30 -3.58
CA SER A 89 21.93 11.05 -2.98
C SER A 89 22.55 9.71 -3.37
N ARG A 90 21.75 8.81 -3.95
CA ARG A 90 22.23 7.50 -4.40
C ARG A 90 22.62 7.55 -5.88
N GLN A 91 23.73 6.90 -6.21
CA GLN A 91 24.10 6.64 -7.60
C GLN A 91 23.13 5.60 -8.17
N ILE A 92 22.09 6.08 -8.83
CA ILE A 92 21.04 5.28 -9.45
C ILE A 92 21.20 5.39 -10.96
N PRO A 93 21.25 4.27 -11.70
CA PRO A 93 21.33 4.29 -13.16
C PRO A 93 20.08 4.94 -13.77
N PRO A 94 20.16 5.44 -15.02
CA PRO A 94 18.99 5.95 -15.73
C PRO A 94 17.86 4.92 -15.75
N ILE A 95 16.65 5.35 -15.42
CA ILE A 95 15.47 4.48 -15.40
C ILE A 95 14.58 4.83 -16.57
N TYR A 96 14.21 3.85 -17.38
CA TYR A 96 13.30 4.02 -18.51
C TYR A 96 11.95 3.37 -18.19
N SER A 97 10.86 4.10 -18.42
CA SER A 97 9.51 3.53 -18.31
C SER A 97 9.07 2.92 -19.63
N LEU A 98 8.42 1.76 -19.54
CA LEU A 98 7.75 1.09 -20.65
C LEU A 98 6.27 0.97 -20.32
N ASP A 99 5.40 1.21 -21.31
CA ASP A 99 3.96 1.18 -21.10
C ASP A 99 3.42 -0.26 -21.23
N THR A 100 2.96 -0.81 -20.10
CA THR A 100 2.37 -2.15 -20.03
C THR A 100 0.84 -2.12 -19.93
N SER A 101 0.19 -0.99 -20.22
CA SER A 101 -1.26 -0.83 -20.04
C SER A 101 -2.10 -1.67 -21.01
N GLN A 102 -1.55 -1.99 -22.18
CA GLN A 102 -2.23 -2.72 -23.25
C GLN A 102 -1.43 -3.99 -23.63
N PRO A 103 -1.76 -5.16 -23.05
CA PRO A 103 -1.01 -6.40 -23.26
C PRO A 103 -0.91 -6.83 -24.73
N GLN A 104 -1.92 -6.52 -25.54
CA GLN A 104 -1.95 -6.82 -26.97
C GLN A 104 -0.84 -6.10 -27.76
N ASN A 105 -0.38 -4.95 -27.29
CA ASN A 105 0.67 -4.15 -27.95
C ASN A 105 2.05 -4.37 -27.31
N TRP A 106 2.25 -5.48 -26.59
CA TRP A 106 3.48 -5.78 -25.83
C TRP A 106 4.75 -5.63 -26.67
N ASN A 107 4.75 -6.16 -27.90
CA ASN A 107 5.94 -6.13 -28.74
C ASN A 107 6.33 -4.69 -29.08
N GLU A 108 5.37 -3.85 -29.44
CA GLU A 108 5.59 -2.46 -29.87
C GLU A 108 5.90 -1.53 -28.70
N LEU A 109 5.20 -1.67 -27.57
CA LEU A 109 5.29 -0.73 -26.44
C LEU A 109 6.31 -1.13 -25.37
N VAL A 110 6.69 -2.41 -25.29
CA VAL A 110 7.54 -2.93 -24.22
C VAL A 110 8.78 -3.62 -24.79
N LYS A 111 8.61 -4.68 -25.58
CA LYS A 111 9.74 -5.52 -26.03
C LYS A 111 10.71 -4.76 -26.92
N ASN A 112 10.24 -4.22 -28.05
CA ASN A 112 11.11 -3.56 -29.03
C ASN A 112 11.79 -2.30 -28.45
N PRO A 113 11.09 -1.44 -27.67
CA PRO A 113 11.75 -0.34 -26.98
C PRO A 113 12.79 -0.81 -25.96
N ALA A 114 12.50 -1.86 -25.18
CA ALA A 114 13.45 -2.41 -24.22
C ALA A 114 14.73 -2.93 -24.90
N GLU A 115 14.58 -3.70 -25.97
CA GLU A 115 15.71 -4.22 -26.76
C GLU A 115 16.52 -3.07 -27.37
N THR A 116 15.86 -2.04 -27.89
CA THR A 116 16.53 -0.86 -28.45
C THR A 116 17.31 -0.10 -27.37
N ILE A 117 16.73 0.11 -26.20
CA ILE A 117 17.40 0.75 -25.05
C ILE A 117 18.61 -0.07 -24.62
N LEU A 118 18.47 -1.40 -24.52
CA LEU A 118 19.53 -2.28 -24.10
C LEU A 118 20.69 -2.31 -25.11
N ASN A 119 20.39 -2.45 -26.40
CA ASN A 119 21.40 -2.48 -27.45
C ASN A 119 22.15 -1.15 -27.53
N ALA A 120 21.45 -0.01 -27.46
CA ALA A 120 22.09 1.30 -27.44
C ALA A 120 23.00 1.47 -26.22
N TYR A 121 22.58 0.95 -25.05
CA TYR A 121 23.41 0.98 -23.84
C TYR A 121 24.65 0.08 -23.96
N ILE A 122 24.53 -1.12 -24.54
CA ILE A 122 25.65 -2.07 -24.71
C ILE A 122 26.67 -1.55 -25.74
N ASN A 123 26.20 -0.90 -26.81
CA ASN A 123 27.03 -0.45 -27.93
C ASN A 123 27.50 1.01 -27.80
N ASP A 124 27.21 1.69 -26.69
CA ASP A 124 27.46 3.13 -26.48
C ASP A 124 26.89 4.03 -27.61
N GLU A 125 25.73 3.66 -28.15
CA GLU A 125 25.04 4.40 -29.21
C GLU A 125 24.14 5.52 -28.65
N PRO A 126 23.93 6.62 -29.40
CA PRO A 126 23.05 7.70 -28.97
C PRO A 126 21.60 7.21 -28.81
N MET A 127 21.05 7.41 -27.61
CA MET A 127 19.73 6.92 -27.24
C MET A 127 18.63 7.95 -27.49
N ASN A 128 17.63 7.58 -28.30
CA ASN A 128 16.45 8.42 -28.57
C ASN A 128 15.40 8.38 -27.45
N PHE A 129 15.44 7.37 -26.58
CA PHE A 129 14.56 7.29 -25.42
C PHE A 129 15.09 8.15 -24.28
N LYS A 130 14.22 8.95 -23.67
CA LYS A 130 14.56 9.75 -22.50
C LYS A 130 14.33 8.95 -21.23
N PRO A 131 15.30 8.93 -20.29
CA PRO A 131 15.06 8.35 -18.98
C PRO A 131 14.04 9.19 -18.20
N LEU A 132 13.39 8.57 -17.24
CA LEU A 132 12.50 9.22 -16.29
C LEU A 132 13.24 10.33 -15.54
N GLU A 133 12.59 11.47 -15.44
CA GLU A 133 13.10 12.61 -14.70
C GLU A 133 13.13 12.31 -13.20
N LYS A 134 14.22 12.74 -12.56
CA LYS A 134 14.35 12.67 -11.11
C LYS A 134 13.43 13.73 -10.48
N ILE A 135 12.73 13.35 -9.41
CA ILE A 135 11.76 14.19 -8.72
C ILE A 135 12.47 14.81 -7.52
N LYS A 136 12.51 16.15 -7.45
CA LYS A 136 12.98 16.84 -6.24
C LYS A 136 12.01 16.59 -5.09
N ASP A 137 12.52 16.06 -3.99
CA ASP A 137 11.72 15.87 -2.78
C ASP A 137 11.76 17.14 -1.93
N PRO A 138 10.61 17.77 -1.61
CA PRO A 138 10.57 18.86 -0.64
C PRO A 138 11.15 18.49 0.73
N ARG A 139 11.19 17.19 1.06
CA ARG A 139 11.78 16.69 2.31
C ARG A 139 13.31 16.78 2.34
N GLN A 140 13.98 16.72 1.18
CA GLN A 140 15.44 16.79 1.12
C GLN A 140 16.00 18.16 1.48
N GLU A 141 15.19 19.21 1.40
CA GLU A 141 15.57 20.58 1.79
C GLU A 141 15.33 20.84 3.29
N MET A 142 14.72 19.90 4.01
CA MET A 142 14.36 20.05 5.42
C MET A 142 15.15 19.07 6.29
N SER A 143 15.46 19.44 7.53
CA SER A 143 16.18 18.54 8.43
C SER A 143 15.30 17.35 8.81
N GLU A 144 15.79 16.13 8.57
CA GLU A 144 15.15 14.88 8.99
C GLU A 144 15.56 14.44 10.41
N ASP A 145 16.67 14.97 10.93
CA ASP A 145 17.25 14.59 12.23
C ASP A 145 16.76 15.47 13.40
N THR A 146 15.85 16.41 13.15
CA THR A 146 15.25 17.24 14.19
C THR A 146 14.05 16.55 14.84
N SER A 147 13.92 16.66 16.16
CA SER A 147 12.75 16.17 16.88
C SER A 147 11.90 17.34 17.38
N HIS A 148 10.60 17.32 17.09
CA HIS A 148 9.64 18.33 17.52
C HIS A 148 8.55 17.72 18.38
N PHE A 149 8.31 18.27 19.57
CA PHE A 149 7.20 17.86 20.42
C PHE A 149 6.05 18.86 20.31
N CYS A 150 4.85 18.37 19.99
CA CYS A 150 3.65 19.18 20.00
C CYS A 150 2.95 19.05 21.37
N GLU A 151 3.02 20.09 22.20
CA GLU A 151 2.38 20.13 23.52
C GLU A 151 0.85 20.06 23.47
N ILE A 152 0.25 20.53 22.37
CA ILE A 152 -1.21 20.53 22.22
C ILE A 152 -1.73 19.12 22.00
N CYS A 153 -1.04 18.34 21.17
CA CYS A 153 -1.42 16.98 20.79
C CYS A 153 -0.67 15.91 21.56
N GLU A 154 0.30 16.29 22.39
CA GLU A 154 1.17 15.44 23.21
C GLU A 154 1.83 14.34 22.36
N ARG A 155 2.45 14.75 21.26
CA ARG A 155 3.06 13.85 20.26
C ARG A 155 4.42 14.36 19.82
N LEU A 156 5.37 13.42 19.74
CA LEU A 156 6.69 13.63 19.15
C LEU A 156 6.64 13.40 17.64
N PHE A 157 7.27 14.29 16.89
CA PHE A 157 7.47 14.22 15.44
C PHE A 157 8.96 14.24 15.15
N ILE A 158 9.39 13.45 14.17
CA ILE A 158 10.77 13.40 13.69
C ILE A 158 10.80 14.03 12.30
N GLY A 159 11.65 15.03 12.13
CA GLY A 159 11.81 15.86 10.95
C GLY A 159 10.87 17.06 10.89
N ASP A 160 11.40 18.18 10.39
CA ASP A 160 10.68 19.46 10.28
C ASP A 160 9.43 19.34 9.40
N PHE A 161 9.54 18.59 8.29
CA PHE A 161 8.45 18.42 7.33
C PHE A 161 7.22 17.76 7.97
N GLN A 162 7.42 16.70 8.76
CA GLN A 162 6.33 15.99 9.43
C GLN A 162 5.66 16.88 10.48
N TYR A 163 6.46 17.64 11.22
CA TYR A 163 5.96 18.59 12.21
C TYR A 163 5.14 19.71 11.54
N GLN A 164 5.62 20.30 10.45
CA GLN A 164 4.88 21.34 9.71
C GLN A 164 3.53 20.84 9.17
N LEU A 165 3.49 19.63 8.62
CA LEU A 165 2.23 19.00 8.19
C LEU A 165 1.29 18.78 9.38
N HIS A 166 1.83 18.37 10.53
CA HIS A 166 1.05 18.18 11.75
C HIS A 166 0.37 19.48 12.19
N ILE A 167 1.13 20.56 12.37
CA ILE A 167 0.63 21.85 12.89
C ILE A 167 -0.42 22.45 11.95
N LYS A 168 -0.24 22.30 10.63
CA LYS A 168 -1.21 22.76 9.61
C LYS A 168 -2.44 21.85 9.49
N GLY A 169 -2.36 20.63 10.01
CA GLY A 169 -3.37 19.59 9.86
C GLY A 169 -4.67 19.83 10.62
N ASN A 170 -5.79 19.37 10.06
CA ASN A 170 -7.12 19.51 10.64
C ASN A 170 -7.24 18.88 12.04
N LYS A 171 -6.51 17.79 12.30
CA LYS A 171 -6.52 17.13 13.61
C LYS A 171 -5.95 18.06 14.69
N HIS A 172 -4.81 18.69 14.43
CA HIS A 172 -4.19 19.64 15.34
C HIS A 172 -5.11 20.84 15.60
N LYS A 173 -5.67 21.44 14.55
CA LYS A 173 -6.64 22.55 14.63
C LYS A 173 -7.87 22.20 15.48
N LYS A 174 -8.40 20.98 15.36
CA LYS A 174 -9.54 20.51 16.17
C LYS A 174 -9.19 20.37 17.66
N VAL A 175 -8.02 19.81 17.97
CA VAL A 175 -7.56 19.68 19.37
C VAL A 175 -7.34 21.05 20.00
N LEU A 176 -6.67 21.95 19.28
CA LEU A 176 -6.51 23.36 19.66
C LEU A 176 -7.85 24.03 20.00
N ALA A 177 -8.83 23.93 19.11
CA ALA A 177 -10.15 24.51 19.31
C ALA A 177 -10.87 23.90 20.52
N SER A 178 -10.70 22.60 20.77
CA SER A 178 -11.28 21.91 21.93
C SER A 178 -10.66 22.39 23.25
N LYS A 179 -9.32 22.50 23.33
CA LYS A 179 -8.62 23.01 24.52
C LYS A 179 -9.04 24.46 24.82
N ARG A 180 -9.06 25.34 23.81
CA ARG A 180 -9.55 26.74 23.96
C ARG A 180 -11.00 26.84 24.45
N LYS A 181 -11.89 25.96 23.99
CA LYS A 181 -13.28 25.93 24.48
C LYS A 181 -13.38 25.49 25.94
N LYS A 182 -12.54 24.55 26.38
CA LYS A 182 -12.48 24.12 27.79
C LYS A 182 -11.93 25.23 28.69
N GLU A 183 -10.86 25.90 28.26
CA GLU A 183 -10.28 27.04 28.98
C GLU A 183 -11.29 28.16 29.20
N LYS A 184 -12.02 28.56 28.15
CA LYS A 184 -13.10 29.57 28.26
C LYS A 184 -14.22 29.13 29.21
N LYS A 185 -14.60 27.86 29.20
CA LYS A 185 -15.62 27.33 30.12
C LYS A 185 -15.15 27.29 31.58
N ASN A 186 -13.85 27.09 31.81
CA ASN A 186 -13.29 27.07 33.16
C ASN A 186 -13.13 28.49 33.71
N LEU A 187 -12.79 29.47 32.86
CA LEU A 187 -12.72 30.89 33.26
C LEU A 187 -14.10 31.42 33.68
N VAL A 188 -15.15 31.12 32.90
CA VAL A 188 -16.55 31.52 33.20
C VAL A 188 -17.14 30.79 34.42
N LYS A 189 -16.52 29.70 34.89
CA LYS A 189 -16.95 28.97 36.10
C LYS A 189 -16.26 29.43 37.39
N ASN A 190 -15.17 30.18 37.24
CA ASN A 190 -14.36 30.66 38.36
C ASN A 190 -14.55 32.16 38.62
N GLU A 191 -15.42 32.82 37.85
CA GLU A 191 -16.05 34.12 38.13
C GLU A 191 -17.45 33.89 38.73
#